data_AF-A0A330MLI9-F1
#
_entry.id   AF-A0A330MLI9-F1
#
_cell.length_a   1.000
_cell.length_b   1.000
_cell.length_c   1.000
_cell.angle_alpha   90.00
_cell.angle_beta   90.00
_cell.angle_gamma   90.00
#
_symmetry.space_group_name_H-M   'P 1'
#
loop_
_entity.id
_entity.type
_entity.pdbx_description
1 polymer ?
#
loop_
_entity_poly.entity_id
_entity_poly.type
_entity_poly.pdbx_seq_one_letter_code
_entity_poly.pdbx_strand_id
1 'polypeptide(L)'
;MNYSESIKLRKAQKKIEILKGLYKHLLVYVVVNIALFIVRSHMLEFFKNESPDKNFIEWIDWNILIVPIFWGIGLLFHASKTFQYKLKFIKNWEEKQMEKFLK
;
A
#
# COMPACT_ATOMS: atom_id res chain seq x y z
N MET A 1 -1.47 -36.23 17.58
CA MET A 1 -1.79 -35.03 16.76
C MET A 1 -1.79 -35.42 15.30
N ASN A 2 -2.91 -35.24 14.60
CA ASN A 2 -3.02 -35.63 13.21
C ASN A 2 -2.16 -34.70 12.33
N TYR A 3 -1.24 -35.25 11.53
CA TYR A 3 -0.34 -34.48 10.65
C TYR A 3 -1.09 -33.52 9.70
N SER A 4 -2.32 -33.87 9.32
CA SER A 4 -3.21 -33.00 8.52
C SER A 4 -3.63 -31.72 9.27
N GLU A 5 -3.89 -31.81 10.58
CA GLU A 5 -4.30 -30.67 11.41
C GLU A 5 -3.17 -29.67 11.61
N SER A 6 -1.94 -30.16 11.87
CA SER A 6 -0.77 -29.29 12.05
C SER A 6 -0.42 -28.49 10.78
N ILE A 7 -0.59 -29.09 9.59
CA ILE A 7 -0.42 -28.38 8.31
C ILE A 7 -1.47 -27.29 8.12
N LYS A 8 -2.74 -27.57 8.44
CA LYS A 8 -3.83 -26.59 8.31
C LYS A 8 -3.62 -25.41 9.26
N LEU A 9 -3.25 -25.67 10.52
CA LEU A 9 -2.94 -24.64 11.51
C LEU A 9 -1.79 -23.75 11.06
N ARG A 10 -0.69 -24.34 10.59
CA ARG A 10 0.48 -23.59 10.10
C ARG A 10 0.15 -22.70 8.89
N LYS A 11 -0.72 -23.17 7.98
CA LYS A 11 -1.22 -22.36 6.85
C LYS A 11 -2.08 -21.18 7.32
N ALA A 12 -2.95 -21.39 8.31
CA ALA A 12 -3.77 -20.33 8.88
C ALA A 12 -2.92 -19.28 9.61
N GLN A 13 -1.92 -19.71 10.39
CA GLN A 13 -0.98 -18.81 11.08
C GLN A 13 -0.21 -17.93 10.10
N LYS A 14 0.37 -18.51 9.03
CA LYS A 14 1.04 -17.73 7.98
C LYS A 14 0.13 -16.68 7.34
N LYS A 15 -1.15 -17.00 7.10
CA LYS A 15 -2.11 -16.01 6.57
C LYS A 15 -2.32 -14.85 7.52
N ILE A 16 -2.45 -15.13 8.81
CA ILE A 16 -2.64 -14.10 9.85
C ILE A 16 -1.39 -13.20 9.94
N GLU A 17 -0.19 -13.76 9.87
CA GLU A 17 1.06 -12.99 9.91
C GLU A 17 1.18 -12.02 8.74
N ILE A 18 0.90 -12.48 7.52
CA ILE A 18 0.91 -11.63 6.32
C ILE A 18 -0.15 -10.52 6.45
N LEU A 19 -1.35 -10.86 6.92
CA LEU A 19 -2.43 -9.90 7.12
C LEU A 19 -2.09 -8.84 8.17
N LYS A 20 -1.47 -9.25 9.29
CA LYS A 20 -0.95 -8.32 10.32
C LYS A 20 0.10 -7.38 9.74
N GLY A 21 0.98 -7.87 8.87
CA GLY A 21 1.97 -7.05 8.17
C GLY A 21 1.32 -5.96 7.31
N LEU A 22 0.28 -6.31 6.55
CA LEU A 22 -0.48 -5.35 5.75
C LEU A 22 -1.16 -4.29 6.63
N TYR A 23 -1.86 -4.70 7.71
CA TYR A 23 -2.56 -3.77 8.60
C TYR A 23 -1.61 -2.80 9.30
N LYS A 24 -0.42 -3.26 9.71
CA LYS A 24 0.60 -2.35 10.26
C LYS A 24 1.04 -1.31 9.24
N HIS A 25 1.31 -1.72 8.00
CA HIS A 25 1.71 -0.79 6.95
C HIS A 25 0.59 0.20 6.61
N LEU A 26 -0.66 -0.26 6.51
CA LEU A 26 -1.84 0.57 6.32
C LEU A 26 -2.02 1.58 7.47
N LEU A 27 -1.87 1.14 8.72
CA LEU A 27 -1.98 2.02 9.88
C LEU A 27 -0.93 3.13 9.84
N VAL A 28 0.35 2.77 9.62
CA VAL A 28 1.43 3.75 9.50
C VAL A 28 1.17 4.70 8.33
N TYR A 29 0.73 4.18 7.19
CA TYR A 29 0.35 4.99 6.05
C TYR A 29 -0.73 6.01 6.42
N VAL A 30 -1.84 5.58 7.03
CA VAL A 30 -2.94 6.50 7.42
C VAL A 30 -2.46 7.56 8.42
N VAL A 31 -1.75 7.16 9.47
CA VAL A 31 -1.27 8.09 10.50
C VAL A 31 -0.32 9.14 9.92
N VAL A 32 0.66 8.71 9.11
CA VAL A 32 1.62 9.62 8.47
C VAL A 32 0.93 10.56 7.49
N ASN A 33 -0.04 10.06 6.72
CA ASN A 33 -0.81 10.88 5.79
C ASN A 33 -1.62 11.96 6.52
N ILE A 34 -2.33 11.59 7.59
CA ILE A 34 -3.07 12.55 8.41
C ILE A 34 -2.13 13.63 8.96
N ALA A 35 -1.00 13.23 9.53
CA ALA A 35 0.00 14.18 10.02
C ALA A 35 0.52 15.11 8.90
N LEU A 36 0.82 14.56 7.72
CA LEU A 36 1.23 15.34 6.54
C LEU A 36 0.18 16.36 6.12
N PHE A 37 -1.11 16.00 6.09
CA PHE A 37 -2.19 16.92 5.74
C PHE A 37 -2.38 18.03 6.79
N ILE A 38 -2.24 17.71 8.08
CA ILE A 38 -2.27 18.72 9.15
C ILE A 38 -1.10 19.69 8.99
N VAL A 39 0.12 19.16 8.86
CA VAL A 39 1.33 19.98 8.65
C VAL A 39 1.18 20.84 7.41
N ARG A 40 0.67 20.29 6.31
CA ARG A 40 0.38 21.03 5.07
C ARG A 40 -0.56 22.21 5.32
N SER A 41 -1.69 22.00 6.00
CA SER A 41 -2.66 23.07 6.27
C SER A 41 -2.03 24.21 7.08
N HIS A 42 -1.34 23.88 8.17
CA HIS A 42 -0.75 24.89 9.06
C HIS A 42 0.49 25.56 8.47
N MET A 43 1.38 24.80 7.80
CA MET A 43 2.61 25.35 7.22
C MET A 43 2.34 26.19 5.98
N LEU A 44 1.41 25.78 5.10
CA LEU A 44 1.09 26.59 3.92
C LEU A 44 0.50 27.95 4.30
N GLU A 45 -0.30 28.02 5.34
CA GLU A 45 -0.83 29.29 5.86
C GLU A 45 0.29 30.17 6.42
N PHE A 46 1.22 29.59 7.18
CA PHE A 46 2.39 30.30 7.72
C PHE A 46 3.30 30.85 6.59
N PHE A 47 3.69 29.99 5.65
CA PHE A 47 4.60 30.38 4.58
C PHE A 47 3.98 31.29 3.53
N LYS A 48 2.67 31.21 3.28
CA LYS A 48 1.99 32.17 2.38
C LYS A 48 2.01 33.60 2.93
N ASN A 49 2.07 33.77 4.24
CA ASN A 49 2.10 35.07 4.88
C ASN A 49 3.52 35.64 5.00
N GLU A 50 4.56 34.80 5.10
CA GLU A 50 5.94 35.26 5.35
C GLU A 50 6.91 35.08 4.17
N SER A 51 6.66 34.19 3.22
CA SER A 51 7.60 33.87 2.13
C SER A 51 7.21 34.49 0.78
N PRO A 52 8.12 35.19 0.09
CA PRO A 52 7.84 35.82 -1.21
C PRO A 52 7.92 34.84 -2.40
N ASP A 53 8.59 33.68 -2.26
CA ASP A 53 8.77 32.73 -3.37
C ASP A 53 7.62 31.72 -3.47
N LYS A 54 6.63 32.07 -4.30
CA LYS A 54 5.47 31.22 -4.59
C LYS A 54 5.86 29.87 -5.22
N ASN A 55 6.94 29.82 -6.01
CA ASN A 55 7.35 28.59 -6.68
C ASN A 55 7.87 27.56 -5.68
N PHE A 56 8.58 28.00 -4.65
CA PHE A 56 9.05 27.13 -3.58
C PHE A 56 7.90 26.53 -2.77
N ILE A 57 6.87 27.33 -2.45
CA ILE A 57 5.68 26.85 -1.72
C ILE A 57 4.88 25.86 -2.55
N GLU A 58 4.69 26.14 -3.83
CA GLU A 58 4.00 25.23 -4.75
C GLU A 58 4.78 23.92 -4.91
N TRP A 59 6.11 23.97 -5.00
CA TRP A 59 6.95 22.77 -5.05
C TRP A 59 6.81 21.90 -3.79
N ILE A 60 6.83 22.48 -2.59
CA ILE A 60 6.59 21.74 -1.34
C ILE A 60 5.20 21.10 -1.35
N ASP A 61 4.19 21.86 -1.75
CA ASP A 61 2.79 21.40 -1.80
C ASP A 61 2.61 20.17 -2.70
N TRP A 62 3.19 20.20 -3.90
CA TRP A 62 3.19 19.09 -4.84
C TRP A 62 3.91 17.85 -4.28
N ASN A 63 5.06 18.02 -3.61
CA ASN A 63 5.79 16.89 -3.03
C ASN A 63 5.00 16.22 -1.90
N ILE A 64 4.32 17.00 -1.05
CA ILE A 64 3.46 16.47 0.01
C ILE A 64 2.31 15.62 -0.56
N LEU A 65 1.81 15.96 -1.75
CA LEU A 65 0.77 15.18 -2.43
C LEU A 65 1.29 13.92 -3.11
N ILE A 66 2.47 14.00 -3.73
CA ILE A 66 3.05 12.91 -4.52
C ILE A 66 3.54 11.76 -3.62
N VAL A 67 4.12 12.06 -2.46
CA VAL A 67 4.67 11.05 -1.54
C VAL A 67 3.61 10.02 -1.10
N PRO A 68 2.42 10.43 -0.60
CA PRO A 68 1.28 9.55 -0.37
C PRO A 68 0.90 8.67 -1.55
N ILE A 69 0.88 9.22 -2.77
CA ILE A 69 0.45 8.48 -3.96
C ILE A 69 1.41 7.33 -4.24
N PHE A 70 2.73 7.58 -4.22
CA PHE A 70 3.74 6.54 -4.43
C PHE A 70 3.69 5.47 -3.34
N TRP A 71 3.56 5.86 -2.06
CA TRP A 71 3.38 4.91 -0.96
C TRP A 71 2.08 4.12 -1.08
N GLY A 72 1.01 4.76 -1.55
CA GLY A 72 -0.29 4.15 -1.79
C GLY A 72 -0.21 3.05 -2.86
N ILE A 73 0.56 3.26 -3.92
CA ILE A 73 0.83 2.22 -4.93
C ILE A 73 1.52 1.01 -4.30
N GLY A 74 2.57 1.22 -3.51
CA GLY A 74 3.26 0.14 -2.79
C GLY A 74 2.33 -0.62 -1.83
N LEU A 75 1.46 0.11 -1.13
CA LEU A 75 0.45 -0.48 -0.24
C LEU A 75 -0.60 -1.30 -1.02
N LEU A 76 -1.03 -0.83 -2.19
CA LEU A 76 -1.94 -1.57 -3.08
C LEU A 76 -1.32 -2.89 -3.57
N PHE A 77 -0.04 -2.88 -3.96
CA PHE A 77 0.67 -4.12 -4.31
C PHE A 77 0.78 -5.07 -3.12
N HIS A 78 1.10 -4.57 -1.92
CA HIS A 78 1.15 -5.40 -0.72
C HIS A 78 -0.22 -5.98 -0.37
N ALA A 79 -1.30 -5.19 -0.51
CA ALA A 79 -2.67 -5.65 -0.30
C ALA A 79 -3.06 -6.73 -1.31
N SER A 80 -2.79 -6.50 -2.60
CA SER A 80 -3.06 -7.46 -3.68
C SER A 80 -2.39 -8.82 -3.44
N LYS A 81 -1.11 -8.80 -3.04
CA LYS A 81 -0.35 -10.00 -2.66
C LYS A 81 -0.91 -10.68 -1.40
N THR A 82 -1.26 -9.90 -0.38
CA THR A 82 -1.73 -10.41 0.93
C THR A 82 -3.08 -11.10 0.83
N PHE A 83 -4.04 -10.47 0.15
CA PHE A 83 -5.35 -11.05 -0.07
C PHE A 83 -5.33 -12.16 -1.11
N GLN A 84 -4.14 -12.48 -1.67
CA GLN A 84 -3.98 -13.39 -2.79
C GLN A 84 -5.10 -13.14 -3.78
N TYR A 85 -5.35 -11.86 -4.10
CA TYR A 85 -6.51 -11.50 -4.90
C TYR A 85 -6.33 -12.32 -6.17
N LYS A 86 -7.09 -13.41 -6.29
CA LYS A 86 -7.22 -14.16 -7.51
C LYS A 86 -8.01 -13.22 -8.38
N LEU A 87 -7.35 -12.15 -8.84
CA LEU A 87 -7.78 -11.34 -9.94
C LEU A 87 -8.06 -12.40 -11.00
N LYS A 88 -9.34 -12.72 -11.22
CA LYS A 88 -9.75 -13.79 -12.12
C LYS A 88 -9.05 -13.62 -13.47
N PHE A 89 -8.78 -12.37 -13.84
CA PHE A 89 -7.95 -12.00 -14.97
C PHE A 89 -6.52 -12.58 -14.95
N ILE A 90 -5.77 -12.47 -13.84
CA ILE A 90 -4.41 -13.04 -13.72
C ILE A 90 -4.46 -14.57 -13.76
N LYS A 91 -5.41 -15.18 -13.04
CA LYS A 91 -5.57 -16.65 -13.06
C LYS A 91 -5.93 -17.17 -14.46
N ASN A 92 -6.86 -16.50 -15.15
CA ASN A 92 -7.21 -16.83 -16.53
C ASN A 92 -6.05 -16.57 -17.51
N TRP A 93 -5.23 -15.55 -17.26
CA TRP A 93 -4.03 -15.29 -18.05
C TRP A 93 -2.99 -16.39 -17.85
N GLU A 94 -2.71 -16.79 -16.60
CA GLU A 94 -1.80 -17.89 -16.27
C GLU A 94 -2.26 -19.22 -16.89
N GLU A 95 -3.55 -19.56 -16.79
CA GLU A 95 -4.13 -20.76 -17.43
C GLU A 95 -3.94 -20.72 -18.97
N LYS A 96 -4.19 -19.57 -19.60
CA LYS A 96 -3.95 -19.39 -21.04
C LYS A 96 -2.47 -19.50 -21.43
N GLN A 97 -1.54 -19.07 -20.57
CA GLN A 97 -0.11 -19.22 -20.85
C GLN A 97 0.32 -20.68 -20.66
N MET A 98 -0.17 -21.38 -19.64
CA MET A 98 0.08 -22.81 -19.46
C MET A 98 -0.40 -23.64 -20.65
N GLU A 99 -1.59 -23.36 -21.19
CA GLU A 99 -2.08 -24.03 -22.41
C GLU A 99 -1.18 -23.79 -23.64
N LYS A 100 -0.48 -22.66 -23.71
CA LYS A 100 0.48 -22.39 -24.79
C LYS A 100 1.80 -23.13 -24.62
N PHE A 101 2.26 -23.33 -23.37
CA PHE A 101 3.50 -24.05 -23.07
C PHE A 101 3.34 -25.58 -23.09
N LEU A 102 2.12 -26.09 -22.85
CA LEU A 102 1.79 -27.52 -22.90
C LEU A 102 1.40 -27.99 -24.31
N LYS A 103 1.54 -27.13 -25.33
CA LYS A 103 1.29 -27.45 -26.73
C LYS A 103 2.56 -27.90 -27.44
#